data_AF-A0A423W568-F1
#
_entry.id   AF-A0A423W568-F1
#
_cell.length_a   1.000
_cell.length_b   1.000
_cell.length_c   1.000
_cell.angle_alpha   90.00
_cell.angle_beta   90.00
_cell.angle_gamma   90.00
#
_symmetry.space_group_name_H-M   'P 1'
#
loop_
_entity.id
_entity.type
_entity.pdbx_description
1 polymer ?
#
loop_
_entity_poly.entity_id
_entity_poly.type
_entity_poly.pdbx_seq_one_letter_code
_entity_poly.pdbx_strand_id
1 'polypeptide(L)'
;MHFSTRPALAALLLASGAMSKKCGKGKHRSQHPTTLATSIVPATSSVLSILETTSVIVQATSTASSTSIFVTSSTASSIETPSTTSSTSVVVTPSTTSTSSAAATTTASSSSSSLTSDQQEALDIQNSARSDVSETALTWDDDLASDALSWAEHLASTAGSSGTLTHASGTGEGENLYWQSNSDTPYTNAANAWVDEKSEYNGEAITGTGNFEEYGHYTQIIWESTTKVGLGVASDGAGGYYVVARYSPEGNVIGETPTTA
;
A
#
# COMPACT_ATOMS: atom_id res chain seq x y z
N MET A 1 -52.72 -46.95 23.83
CA MET A 1 -51.73 -48.02 23.58
C MET A 1 -50.34 -47.40 23.61
N HIS A 2 -49.41 -48.05 24.29
CA HIS A 2 -48.02 -47.64 24.53
C HIS A 2 -47.20 -47.40 23.25
N PHE A 3 -46.17 -46.54 23.34
CA PHE A 3 -44.71 -46.79 23.17
C PHE A 3 -44.03 -45.45 22.79
N SER A 4 -43.09 -44.91 23.59
CA SER A 4 -41.63 -45.20 23.58
C SER A 4 -40.99 -44.80 22.24
N THR A 5 -39.91 -44.03 22.10
CA THR A 5 -38.61 -43.97 22.80
C THR A 5 -37.78 -42.81 22.20
N ARG A 6 -36.91 -42.16 22.98
CA ARG A 6 -35.73 -41.34 22.56
C ARG A 6 -34.65 -42.25 21.87
N PRO A 7 -33.48 -41.84 21.30
CA PRO A 7 -32.66 -40.61 21.50
C PRO A 7 -31.79 -40.14 20.27
N ALA A 8 -30.73 -39.34 20.55
CA ALA A 8 -29.47 -39.13 19.79
C ALA A 8 -29.46 -38.00 18.72
N LEU A 9 -28.39 -37.22 18.48
CA LEU A 9 -27.01 -37.15 18.99
C LEU A 9 -26.45 -35.75 18.67
N ALA A 10 -25.35 -35.39 19.33
CA ALA A 10 -24.63 -34.12 19.28
C ALA A 10 -24.08 -33.69 17.91
N ALA A 11 -23.96 -32.38 17.70
CA ALA A 11 -22.96 -31.80 16.80
C ALA A 11 -22.34 -30.55 17.44
N LEU A 12 -21.05 -30.74 17.75
CA LEU A 12 -20.06 -29.82 18.26
C LEU A 12 -19.81 -28.68 17.25
N LEU A 13 -20.16 -27.43 17.57
CA LEU A 13 -19.63 -26.28 16.84
C LEU A 13 -18.28 -25.91 17.44
N LEU A 14 -17.22 -26.31 16.74
CA LEU A 14 -15.86 -25.82 16.94
C LEU A 14 -15.80 -24.33 16.57
N ALA A 15 -15.26 -23.54 17.49
CA ALA A 15 -14.88 -22.16 17.27
C ALA A 15 -13.86 -22.06 16.13
N SER A 16 -14.10 -21.14 15.19
CA SER A 16 -13.10 -20.69 14.23
C SER A 16 -12.05 -19.85 14.96
N GLY A 17 -10.85 -20.40 15.10
CA GLY A 17 -9.66 -19.65 15.50
C GLY A 17 -9.05 -18.99 14.25
N ALA A 18 -8.96 -17.66 14.27
CA ALA A 18 -8.19 -16.90 13.30
C ALA A 18 -6.70 -17.29 13.40
N MET A 19 -6.14 -17.76 12.29
CA MET A 19 -4.72 -18.12 12.18
C MET A 19 -3.95 -16.91 11.66
N SER A 20 -3.26 -16.20 12.55
CA SER A 20 -2.15 -15.33 12.16
C SER A 20 -1.08 -16.18 11.47
N LYS A 21 -0.83 -15.93 10.18
CA LYS A 21 0.27 -16.54 9.43
C LYS A 21 1.60 -16.04 10.02
N LYS A 22 2.23 -16.84 10.88
CA LYS A 22 3.66 -16.71 11.24
C LYS A 22 4.48 -17.36 10.13
N CYS A 23 5.35 -16.60 9.48
CA CYS A 23 6.29 -17.08 8.49
C CYS A 23 7.26 -18.13 9.11
N GLY A 24 7.44 -19.25 8.42
CA GLY A 24 8.14 -20.45 8.90
C GLY A 24 9.67 -20.32 8.91
N LYS A 25 10.31 -20.87 9.95
CA LYS A 25 11.78 -21.02 10.05
C LYS A 25 12.23 -22.34 9.40
N GLY A 26 13.08 -22.25 8.39
CA GLY A 26 13.78 -23.37 7.76
C GLY A 26 14.77 -24.06 8.71
N LYS A 27 14.80 -25.39 8.65
CA LYS A 27 15.75 -26.26 9.36
C LYS A 27 17.11 -26.24 8.67
N HIS A 28 18.17 -25.86 9.37
CA HIS A 28 19.53 -26.30 9.05
C HIS A 28 20.10 -27.14 10.19
N ARG A 29 20.50 -28.35 9.81
CA ARG A 29 21.16 -29.37 10.63
C ARG A 29 22.67 -29.15 10.52
N SER A 30 23.35 -28.90 11.63
CA SER A 30 24.80 -29.05 11.71
C SER A 30 25.20 -29.54 13.11
N GLN A 31 26.07 -30.54 13.15
CA GLN A 31 26.55 -31.19 14.36
C GLN A 31 27.83 -30.51 14.86
N HIS A 32 27.93 -30.28 16.17
CA HIS A 32 29.17 -30.45 16.94
C HIS A 32 28.87 -30.52 18.45
N PRO A 33 29.64 -31.28 19.25
CA PRO A 33 29.35 -31.48 20.66
C PRO A 33 30.03 -30.41 21.51
N THR A 34 29.35 -29.92 22.54
CA THR A 34 29.99 -29.14 23.61
C THR A 34 29.33 -29.47 24.95
N THR A 35 30.10 -30.18 25.75
CA THR A 35 29.96 -30.39 27.19
C THR A 35 29.76 -29.05 27.90
N LEU A 36 28.85 -28.94 28.87
CA LEU A 36 29.08 -28.27 30.16
C LEU A 36 27.87 -28.37 31.12
N ALA A 37 28.19 -28.89 32.31
CA ALA A 37 27.70 -28.54 33.65
C ALA A 37 26.18 -28.42 33.91
N THR A 38 25.66 -29.48 34.53
CA THR A 38 24.47 -29.49 35.39
C THR A 38 24.63 -28.49 36.54
N SER A 39 23.75 -27.49 36.61
CA SER A 39 23.49 -26.71 37.84
C SER A 39 21.99 -26.70 38.10
N ILE A 40 21.62 -27.40 39.18
CA ILE A 40 20.26 -27.52 39.69
C ILE A 40 20.00 -26.31 40.58
N VAL A 41 19.00 -25.51 40.25
CA VAL A 41 18.41 -24.52 41.17
C VAL A 41 16.93 -24.83 41.36
N PRO A 42 16.41 -24.82 42.60
CA PRO A 42 15.05 -25.24 42.89
C PRO A 42 14.02 -24.15 42.52
N ALA A 43 12.89 -24.62 42.01
CA ALA A 43 11.69 -23.83 41.75
C ALA A 43 11.11 -23.28 43.07
N THR A 44 10.82 -21.99 43.12
CA THR A 44 9.90 -21.41 44.11
C THR A 44 8.62 -21.01 43.37
N SER A 45 7.55 -21.74 43.68
CA SER A 45 6.22 -21.51 43.16
C SER A 45 5.61 -20.30 43.87
N SER A 46 5.37 -19.22 43.13
CA SER A 46 4.57 -18.09 43.59
C SER A 46 3.19 -18.20 42.97
N VAL A 47 2.19 -18.47 43.82
CA VAL A 47 0.78 -18.55 43.44
C VAL A 47 0.23 -17.12 43.40
N LEU A 48 0.04 -16.58 42.19
CA LEU A 48 -0.65 -15.30 41.98
C LEU A 48 -2.15 -15.57 41.80
N SER A 49 -2.91 -15.00 42.73
CA SER A 49 -4.37 -15.01 42.80
C SER A 49 -4.98 -14.35 41.56
N ILE A 50 -5.82 -15.10 40.84
CA ILE A 50 -6.70 -14.58 39.80
C ILE A 50 -7.94 -13.95 40.47
N LEU A 51 -8.08 -12.64 40.34
CA LEU A 51 -9.34 -11.94 40.55
C LEU A 51 -9.97 -11.70 39.18
N GLU A 52 -11.02 -12.47 38.87
CA GLU A 52 -11.92 -12.19 37.77
C GLU A 52 -12.60 -10.84 38.01
N THR A 53 -12.49 -9.92 37.05
CA THR A 53 -13.34 -8.74 37.00
C THR A 53 -14.16 -8.81 35.72
N THR A 54 -15.42 -9.23 35.89
CA THR A 54 -16.46 -9.19 34.87
C THR A 54 -16.78 -7.72 34.60
N SER A 55 -16.54 -7.25 33.38
CA SER A 55 -17.02 -5.94 32.93
C SER A 55 -18.14 -6.12 31.91
N VAL A 56 -19.21 -5.38 32.16
CA VAL A 56 -20.53 -5.43 31.55
C VAL A 56 -20.49 -4.87 30.12
N ILE A 57 -21.08 -5.61 29.17
CA ILE A 57 -21.34 -5.13 27.81
C ILE A 57 -22.55 -4.20 27.84
N VAL A 58 -22.36 -2.93 27.51
CA VAL A 58 -23.46 -1.99 27.21
C VAL A 58 -23.71 -2.06 25.71
N GLN A 59 -24.82 -2.68 25.30
CA GLN A 59 -25.33 -2.56 23.93
C GLN A 59 -25.92 -1.16 23.74
N ALA A 60 -25.32 -0.38 22.85
CA ALA A 60 -25.97 0.79 22.27
C ALA A 60 -26.64 0.37 20.96
N THR A 61 -27.97 0.28 20.98
CA THR A 61 -28.83 0.20 19.80
C THR A 61 -28.84 1.56 19.11
N SER A 62 -28.34 1.68 17.88
CA SER A 62 -28.62 2.84 17.03
C SER A 62 -29.75 2.51 16.06
N THR A 63 -30.84 3.23 16.23
CA THR A 63 -32.08 3.15 15.45
C THR A 63 -31.93 3.98 14.19
N ALA A 64 -32.30 3.40 13.05
CA ALA A 64 -32.43 4.10 11.78
C ALA A 64 -33.42 5.26 11.86
N SER A 65 -33.12 6.37 11.20
CA SER A 65 -34.13 7.36 10.85
C SER A 65 -33.88 7.90 9.44
N SER A 66 -34.72 7.40 8.53
CA SER A 66 -34.96 7.99 7.22
C SER A 66 -35.67 9.32 7.38
N THR A 67 -35.21 10.36 6.70
CA THR A 67 -36.09 11.48 6.33
C THR A 67 -35.76 11.92 4.92
N SER A 68 -36.70 11.61 4.05
CA SER A 68 -36.82 12.13 2.68
C SER A 68 -37.21 13.60 2.74
N ILE A 69 -36.56 14.45 1.95
CA ILE A 69 -37.11 15.74 1.55
C ILE A 69 -37.02 15.89 0.03
N PHE A 70 -38.15 16.36 -0.49
CA PHE A 70 -38.55 16.41 -1.88
C PHE A 70 -37.95 17.60 -2.63
N VAL A 71 -37.64 17.35 -3.91
CA VAL A 71 -38.01 18.12 -5.11
C VAL A 71 -37.79 19.64 -5.07
N THR A 72 -36.95 20.13 -5.99
CA THR A 72 -37.43 21.06 -7.03
C THR A 72 -36.61 20.91 -8.31
N SER A 73 -37.34 20.62 -9.38
CA SER A 73 -36.93 20.75 -10.77
C SER A 73 -36.71 22.24 -11.10
N SER A 74 -35.71 22.54 -11.92
CA SER A 74 -35.70 23.75 -12.75
C SER A 74 -35.18 23.38 -14.12
N THR A 75 -36.14 23.26 -15.04
CA THR A 75 -35.97 23.16 -16.48
C THR A 75 -35.87 24.57 -17.07
N ALA A 76 -35.27 24.64 -18.27
CA ALA A 76 -35.33 25.69 -19.30
C ALA A 76 -34.25 26.78 -19.20
N SER A 77 -33.67 27.30 -20.29
CA SER A 77 -33.70 27.00 -21.74
C SER A 77 -32.77 28.04 -22.42
N SER A 78 -32.41 27.77 -23.68
CA SER A 78 -32.04 28.75 -24.75
C SER A 78 -30.60 29.28 -24.72
N ILE A 79 -29.76 28.88 -25.69
CA ILE A 79 -29.58 29.46 -27.04
C ILE A 79 -29.09 30.90 -26.98
N GLU A 80 -27.81 31.11 -27.30
CA GLU A 80 -27.36 32.17 -28.21
C GLU A 80 -25.91 31.91 -28.66
N THR A 81 -25.74 31.56 -29.93
CA THR A 81 -24.61 32.01 -30.75
C THR A 81 -24.99 33.38 -31.31
N PRO A 82 -24.04 34.32 -31.52
CA PRO A 82 -23.58 34.48 -32.90
C PRO A 82 -22.15 35.05 -33.09
N SER A 83 -21.71 34.95 -34.35
CA SER A 83 -20.87 35.91 -35.10
C SER A 83 -19.34 35.94 -34.96
N THR A 84 -18.73 35.33 -35.97
CA THR A 84 -17.63 35.84 -36.81
C THR A 84 -17.36 37.35 -36.73
N THR A 85 -16.10 37.74 -36.55
CA THR A 85 -15.50 38.90 -37.24
C THR A 85 -14.00 38.67 -37.42
N SER A 86 -13.61 38.52 -38.69
CA SER A 86 -12.23 38.72 -39.15
C SER A 86 -11.85 40.18 -38.98
N SER A 87 -10.64 40.47 -38.52
CA SER A 87 -9.96 41.73 -38.83
C SER A 87 -8.45 41.53 -38.89
N THR A 88 -7.92 41.94 -40.03
CA THR A 88 -6.57 41.80 -40.53
C THR A 88 -5.73 43.01 -40.12
N SER A 89 -4.46 42.73 -39.79
CA SER A 89 -3.25 43.59 -39.86
C SER A 89 -3.22 44.98 -39.23
N VAL A 90 -2.20 45.21 -38.39
CA VAL A 90 -1.17 46.22 -38.70
C VAL A 90 0.18 45.82 -38.12
N VAL A 91 1.18 45.92 -38.99
CA VAL A 91 2.62 45.77 -38.77
C VAL A 91 3.14 46.89 -37.88
N VAL A 92 3.90 46.55 -36.84
CA VAL A 92 4.95 47.41 -36.28
C VAL A 92 6.07 46.52 -35.74
N THR A 93 7.21 46.54 -36.44
CA THR A 93 8.52 46.10 -35.97
C THR A 93 9.41 47.34 -35.79
N PRO A 94 10.62 47.25 -35.21
CA PRO A 94 10.86 47.37 -33.78
C PRO A 94 11.70 48.63 -33.47
N SER A 95 11.89 48.98 -32.20
CA SER A 95 12.98 49.87 -31.80
C SER A 95 13.62 49.37 -30.52
N THR A 96 14.93 49.26 -30.63
CA THR A 96 15.94 48.77 -29.70
C THR A 96 16.08 49.64 -28.46
N THR A 97 16.06 49.03 -27.28
CA THR A 97 16.90 49.48 -26.17
C THR A 97 17.41 48.25 -25.42
N SER A 98 18.67 47.94 -25.67
CA SER A 98 19.48 46.99 -24.92
C SER A 98 19.75 47.55 -23.53
N THR A 99 19.29 46.87 -22.49
CA THR A 99 19.83 47.05 -21.14
C THR A 99 20.07 45.66 -20.58
N SER A 100 21.33 45.25 -20.67
CA SER A 100 21.88 44.07 -20.02
C SER A 100 21.62 44.15 -18.52
N SER A 101 20.70 43.33 -18.03
CA SER A 101 20.72 42.88 -16.64
C SER A 101 21.10 41.41 -16.69
N ALA A 102 22.28 41.12 -16.15
CA ALA A 102 22.89 39.82 -16.12
C ALA A 102 21.89 38.77 -15.63
N ALA A 103 21.60 37.80 -16.50
CA ALA A 103 21.04 36.53 -16.09
C ALA A 103 22.03 35.90 -15.10
N ALA A 104 21.67 35.91 -13.82
CA ALA A 104 22.20 34.93 -12.90
C ALA A 104 21.61 33.59 -13.36
N THR A 105 22.33 32.93 -14.27
CA THR A 105 22.21 31.49 -14.48
C THR A 105 22.61 30.86 -13.16
N THR A 106 21.66 30.73 -12.24
CA THR A 106 21.73 29.68 -11.23
C THR A 106 21.67 28.41 -12.04
N THR A 107 22.85 27.85 -12.33
CA THR A 107 23.03 26.46 -12.66
C THR A 107 22.31 25.71 -11.56
N ALA A 108 21.05 25.35 -11.80
CA ALA A 108 20.40 24.30 -11.06
C ALA A 108 21.28 23.09 -11.35
N SER A 109 22.15 22.79 -10.39
CA SER A 109 22.73 21.47 -10.27
C SER A 109 21.53 20.56 -10.09
N SER A 110 21.00 20.07 -11.21
CA SER A 110 20.21 18.86 -11.28
C SER A 110 21.12 17.77 -10.76
N SER A 111 21.17 17.64 -9.44
CA SER A 111 21.64 16.47 -8.74
C SER A 111 20.69 15.36 -9.11
N SER A 112 20.90 14.76 -10.28
CA SER A 112 20.41 13.42 -10.58
C SER A 112 21.11 12.50 -9.60
N SER A 113 20.56 12.37 -8.40
CA SER A 113 21.01 11.38 -7.44
C SER A 113 20.85 10.02 -8.10
N SER A 114 21.97 9.36 -8.38
CA SER A 114 21.95 7.95 -8.76
C SER A 114 21.26 7.16 -7.65
N LEU A 115 20.33 6.28 -8.02
CA LEU A 115 19.67 5.38 -7.08
C LEU A 115 20.71 4.57 -6.30
N THR A 116 20.39 4.27 -5.04
CA THR A 116 21.14 3.24 -4.31
C THR A 116 20.94 1.88 -4.99
N SER A 117 21.87 0.93 -4.76
CA SER A 117 21.76 -0.40 -5.36
C SER A 117 20.45 -1.11 -4.99
N ASP A 118 19.95 -0.95 -3.76
CA ASP A 118 18.68 -1.55 -3.31
C ASP A 118 17.45 -0.91 -3.97
N GLN A 119 17.47 0.42 -4.16
CA GLN A 119 16.41 1.12 -4.91
C GLN A 119 16.39 0.71 -6.39
N GLN A 120 17.57 0.62 -7.01
CA GLN A 120 17.70 0.19 -8.40
C GLN A 120 17.18 -1.23 -8.59
N GLU A 121 17.58 -2.16 -7.71
CA GLU A 121 17.09 -3.55 -7.78
C GLU A 121 15.57 -3.62 -7.60
N ALA A 122 15.00 -2.87 -6.67
CA ALA A 122 13.55 -2.81 -6.48
C ALA A 122 12.79 -2.25 -7.71
N LEU A 123 13.38 -1.27 -8.41
CA LEU A 123 12.84 -0.77 -9.68
C LEU A 123 12.95 -1.83 -10.79
N ASP A 124 14.08 -2.53 -10.86
CA ASP A 124 14.35 -3.56 -11.88
C ASP A 124 13.40 -4.76 -11.70
N ILE A 125 13.13 -5.19 -10.47
CA ILE A 125 12.14 -6.24 -10.15
C ILE A 125 10.74 -5.87 -10.67
N GLN A 126 10.30 -4.65 -10.39
CA GLN A 126 8.99 -4.16 -10.86
C GLN A 126 8.95 -4.07 -12.39
N ASN A 127 10.01 -3.60 -13.02
CA ASN A 127 10.12 -3.51 -14.47
C ASN A 127 10.21 -4.88 -15.16
N SER A 128 10.81 -5.87 -14.50
CA SER A 128 10.80 -7.27 -14.95
C SER A 128 9.38 -7.83 -14.94
N ALA A 129 8.61 -7.60 -13.86
CA ALA A 129 7.21 -8.02 -13.79
C ALA A 129 6.33 -7.35 -14.85
N ARG A 130 6.57 -6.07 -15.15
CA ARG A 130 5.90 -5.35 -16.25
C ARG A 130 6.26 -5.91 -17.62
N SER A 131 7.54 -6.25 -17.85
CA SER A 131 7.97 -6.87 -19.11
C SER A 131 7.30 -8.22 -19.36
N ASP A 132 7.01 -9.00 -18.32
CA ASP A 132 6.31 -10.29 -18.45
C ASP A 132 4.90 -10.14 -19.03
N VAL A 133 4.28 -8.98 -18.82
CA VAL A 133 2.94 -8.65 -19.32
C VAL A 133 2.96 -7.61 -20.45
N SER A 134 4.13 -7.38 -21.07
CA SER A 134 4.34 -6.44 -22.18
C SER A 134 4.07 -4.96 -21.85
N GLU A 135 4.19 -4.59 -20.59
CA GLU A 135 3.99 -3.21 -20.14
C GLU A 135 5.28 -2.38 -20.21
N THR A 136 5.11 -1.07 -20.44
CA THR A 136 6.25 -0.13 -20.51
C THR A 136 6.93 -0.01 -19.14
N ALA A 137 8.25 -0.02 -19.09
CA ALA A 137 9.00 0.13 -17.84
C ALA A 137 8.66 1.44 -17.10
N LEU A 138 8.54 1.35 -15.79
CA LEU A 138 8.43 2.48 -14.88
C LEU A 138 9.75 3.27 -14.85
N THR A 139 9.59 4.57 -14.65
CA THR A 139 10.71 5.49 -14.39
C THR A 139 10.70 5.89 -12.92
N TRP A 140 11.89 5.99 -12.32
CA TRP A 140 12.01 6.52 -10.97
C TRP A 140 11.65 8.01 -10.94
N ASP A 141 10.90 8.42 -9.93
CA ASP A 141 10.54 9.81 -9.69
C ASP A 141 10.87 10.21 -8.25
N ASP A 142 11.70 11.24 -8.11
CA ASP A 142 12.21 11.67 -6.80
C ASP A 142 11.14 12.36 -5.94
N ASP A 143 10.13 12.99 -6.55
CA ASP A 143 9.02 13.60 -5.81
C ASP A 143 8.15 12.48 -5.20
N LEU A 144 7.81 11.45 -5.99
CA LEU A 144 7.12 10.26 -5.48
C LEU A 144 7.91 9.54 -4.38
N ALA A 145 9.23 9.48 -4.49
CA ALA A 145 10.08 8.86 -3.48
C ALA A 145 10.10 9.68 -2.17
N SER A 146 10.07 11.01 -2.26
CA SER A 146 9.95 11.91 -1.11
C SER A 146 8.60 11.74 -0.40
N ASP A 147 7.51 11.61 -1.16
CA ASP A 147 6.16 11.40 -0.60
C ASP A 147 6.02 10.00 0.02
N ALA A 148 6.62 8.99 -0.61
CA ALA A 148 6.72 7.64 -0.04
C ALA A 148 7.51 7.63 1.27
N LEU A 149 8.65 8.32 1.33
CA LEU A 149 9.46 8.42 2.55
C LEU A 149 8.69 9.10 3.68
N SER A 150 8.02 10.22 3.37
CA SER A 150 7.21 10.96 4.35
C SER A 150 6.12 10.07 4.97
N TRP A 151 5.50 9.21 4.16
CA TRP A 151 4.51 8.26 4.66
C TRP A 151 5.13 7.08 5.43
N ALA A 152 6.28 6.58 5.00
CA ALA A 152 7.01 5.54 5.73
C ALA A 152 7.39 6.02 7.15
N GLU A 153 7.87 7.26 7.28
CA GLU A 153 8.17 7.90 8.56
C GLU A 153 6.91 8.06 9.43
N HIS A 154 5.78 8.45 8.82
CA HIS A 154 4.51 8.50 9.51
C HIS A 154 4.11 7.14 10.10
N LEU A 155 4.16 6.06 9.32
CA LEU A 155 3.86 4.71 9.77
C LEU A 155 4.83 4.26 10.88
N ALA A 156 6.13 4.48 10.70
CA ALA A 156 7.14 4.16 11.71
C ALA A 156 6.86 4.87 13.06
N SER A 157 6.44 6.14 13.01
CA SER A 157 6.15 6.92 14.22
C SER A 157 4.83 6.56 14.91
N THR A 158 3.80 6.17 14.15
CA THR A 158 2.45 5.95 14.68
C THR A 158 2.15 4.49 14.99
N ALA A 159 2.61 3.57 14.15
CA ALA A 159 2.46 2.14 14.34
C ALA A 159 3.61 1.52 15.13
N GLY A 160 4.79 2.16 15.19
CA GLY A 160 5.97 1.66 15.90
C GLY A 160 6.31 0.23 15.47
N SER A 161 6.62 -0.63 16.44
CA SER A 161 6.94 -2.05 16.16
C SER A 161 5.74 -2.97 15.99
N SER A 162 4.52 -2.42 15.86
CA SER A 162 3.34 -3.26 15.59
C SER A 162 3.32 -3.84 14.17
N GLY A 163 4.03 -3.20 13.22
CA GLY A 163 3.98 -3.55 11.81
C GLY A 163 2.63 -3.23 11.15
N THR A 164 1.81 -2.39 11.79
CA THR A 164 0.50 -2.02 11.24
C THR A 164 0.67 -1.16 10.00
N LEU A 165 0.14 -1.63 8.88
CA LEU A 165 0.14 -0.90 7.61
C LEU A 165 -1.22 -0.22 7.43
N THR A 166 -1.22 1.06 7.07
CA THR A 166 -2.42 1.81 6.77
C THR A 166 -2.15 2.73 5.59
N HIS A 167 -3.03 2.68 4.60
CA HIS A 167 -2.87 3.47 3.39
C HIS A 167 -3.03 4.97 3.66
N ALA A 168 -2.25 5.79 2.94
CA ALA A 168 -2.47 7.22 2.92
C ALA A 168 -3.79 7.57 2.23
N SER A 169 -4.32 8.77 2.47
CA SER A 169 -5.55 9.24 1.85
C SER A 169 -5.34 10.58 1.16
N GLY A 170 -6.00 10.77 0.02
CA GLY A 170 -6.04 12.05 -0.69
C GLY A 170 -4.74 12.48 -1.37
N THR A 171 -3.84 11.54 -1.66
CA THR A 171 -2.57 11.82 -2.36
C THR A 171 -2.77 11.96 -3.88
N GLY A 172 -3.74 11.22 -4.45
CA GLY A 172 -3.91 11.11 -5.91
C GLY A 172 -2.85 10.23 -6.57
N GLU A 173 -2.23 9.35 -5.78
CA GLU A 173 -1.13 8.46 -6.16
C GLU A 173 -1.49 7.02 -5.74
N GLY A 174 -1.07 6.04 -6.54
CA GLY A 174 -1.12 4.65 -6.13
C GLY A 174 -0.16 4.37 -4.97
N GLU A 175 -0.42 3.34 -4.18
CA GLU A 175 0.38 3.02 -3.00
C GLU A 175 0.51 1.52 -2.75
N ASN A 176 1.75 1.05 -2.58
CA ASN A 176 2.02 -0.26 -1.99
C ASN A 176 2.75 -0.09 -0.66
N LEU A 177 2.39 -0.91 0.33
CA LEU A 177 2.95 -0.88 1.67
C LEU A 177 3.60 -2.21 2.01
N TYR A 178 4.69 -2.16 2.75
CA TYR A 178 5.36 -3.35 3.23
C TYR A 178 6.00 -3.10 4.59
N TRP A 179 6.01 -4.12 5.44
CA TRP A 179 6.74 -4.09 6.70
C TRP A 179 7.54 -5.37 6.88
N GLN A 180 8.73 -5.21 7.45
CA GLN A 180 9.60 -6.33 7.81
C GLN A 180 10.46 -6.00 9.02
N SER A 181 11.09 -7.03 9.58
CA SER A 181 12.12 -6.90 10.61
C SER A 181 13.52 -7.14 10.02
N ASN A 182 14.50 -6.34 10.43
CA ASN A 182 15.94 -6.54 10.22
C ASN A 182 16.35 -6.93 8.78
N SER A 183 16.60 -5.94 7.93
CA SER A 183 17.09 -6.18 6.57
C SER A 183 18.07 -5.11 6.11
N ASP A 184 19.09 -5.51 5.36
CA ASP A 184 20.00 -4.62 4.66
C ASP A 184 19.44 -4.17 3.29
N THR A 185 18.39 -4.84 2.78
CA THR A 185 17.79 -4.60 1.46
C THR A 185 16.26 -4.47 1.53
N PRO A 186 15.73 -3.45 2.24
CA PRO A 186 14.30 -3.30 2.43
C PRO A 186 13.51 -3.04 1.15
N TYR A 187 14.05 -2.32 0.18
CA TYR A 187 13.33 -2.03 -1.06
C TYR A 187 13.18 -3.30 -1.91
N THR A 188 14.27 -4.06 -2.08
CA THR A 188 14.26 -5.32 -2.83
C THR A 188 13.30 -6.34 -2.21
N ASN A 189 13.27 -6.46 -0.88
CA ASN A 189 12.37 -7.39 -0.20
C ASN A 189 10.90 -7.02 -0.42
N ALA A 190 10.57 -5.73 -0.34
CA ALA A 190 9.22 -5.24 -0.59
C ALA A 190 8.79 -5.51 -2.04
N ALA A 191 9.64 -5.17 -3.02
CA ALA A 191 9.36 -5.38 -4.43
C ALA A 191 9.11 -6.86 -4.77
N ASN A 192 9.93 -7.77 -4.24
CA ASN A 192 9.70 -9.21 -4.42
C ASN A 192 8.38 -9.66 -3.80
N ALA A 193 8.09 -9.25 -2.56
CA ALA A 193 6.85 -9.63 -1.89
C ALA A 193 5.60 -9.18 -2.66
N TRP A 194 5.62 -7.96 -3.22
CA TRP A 194 4.54 -7.44 -4.03
C TRP A 194 4.43 -8.13 -5.40
N VAL A 195 5.55 -8.47 -6.05
CA VAL A 195 5.54 -9.20 -7.33
C VAL A 195 5.10 -10.65 -7.17
N ASP A 196 5.45 -11.30 -6.05
CA ASP A 196 5.09 -12.70 -5.77
C ASP A 196 3.57 -12.93 -5.72
N GLU A 197 2.80 -11.89 -5.42
CA GLU A 197 1.32 -11.91 -5.48
C GLU A 197 0.77 -12.21 -6.89
N LYS A 198 1.61 -12.18 -7.94
CA LYS A 198 1.29 -12.68 -9.28
C LYS A 198 0.62 -14.05 -9.28
N SER A 199 0.95 -14.93 -8.31
CA SER A 199 0.34 -16.26 -8.22
C SER A 199 -1.15 -16.24 -7.85
N GLU A 200 -1.62 -15.17 -7.22
CA GLU A 200 -2.99 -15.02 -6.75
C GLU A 200 -3.88 -14.26 -7.75
N TYR A 201 -3.27 -13.60 -8.75
CA TYR A 201 -3.99 -12.82 -9.76
C TYR A 201 -4.36 -13.65 -10.99
N ASN A 202 -5.62 -13.62 -11.41
CA ASN A 202 -6.16 -14.43 -12.50
C ASN A 202 -6.64 -13.62 -13.71
N GLY A 203 -6.27 -12.34 -13.79
CA GLY A 203 -6.68 -11.45 -14.89
C GLY A 203 -8.07 -10.84 -14.70
N GLU A 204 -8.63 -10.90 -13.49
CA GLU A 204 -9.92 -10.31 -13.17
C GLU A 204 -9.88 -8.78 -13.08
N ALA A 205 -11.01 -8.12 -13.35
CA ALA A 205 -11.16 -6.70 -13.08
C ALA A 205 -11.12 -6.42 -11.57
N ILE A 206 -10.55 -5.27 -11.19
CA ILE A 206 -10.42 -4.88 -9.79
C ILE A 206 -11.80 -4.59 -9.20
N THR A 207 -12.17 -5.29 -8.13
CA THR A 207 -13.47 -5.12 -7.48
C THR A 207 -13.41 -4.31 -6.18
N GLY A 208 -12.22 -4.12 -5.62
CA GLY A 208 -12.00 -3.48 -4.31
C GLY A 208 -12.55 -4.27 -3.13
N THR A 209 -13.03 -5.50 -3.36
CA THR A 209 -13.56 -6.41 -2.35
C THR A 209 -13.10 -7.84 -2.63
N GLY A 210 -13.37 -8.78 -1.73
CA GLY A 210 -12.97 -10.18 -1.90
C GLY A 210 -11.47 -10.38 -1.68
N ASN A 211 -10.79 -11.03 -2.63
CA ASN A 211 -9.38 -11.38 -2.54
C ASN A 211 -8.43 -10.29 -3.06
N PHE A 212 -8.90 -9.05 -3.25
CA PHE A 212 -8.04 -7.95 -3.73
C PHE A 212 -6.79 -7.73 -2.86
N GLU A 213 -6.88 -7.96 -1.54
CA GLU A 213 -5.73 -7.90 -0.63
C GLU A 213 -4.63 -8.93 -0.95
N GLU A 214 -4.92 -9.96 -1.74
CA GLU A 214 -3.97 -11.02 -2.11
C GLU A 214 -3.18 -10.71 -3.39
N TYR A 215 -3.64 -9.74 -4.20
CA TYR A 215 -3.00 -9.38 -5.48
C TYR A 215 -2.91 -7.87 -5.77
N GLY A 216 -3.40 -7.03 -4.85
CA GLY A 216 -3.50 -5.59 -5.03
C GLY A 216 -2.13 -4.94 -5.28
N HIS A 217 -1.07 -5.45 -4.65
CA HIS A 217 0.26 -4.88 -4.83
C HIS A 217 0.83 -5.24 -6.20
N TYR A 218 0.67 -6.49 -6.64
CA TYR A 218 1.09 -6.90 -7.98
C TYR A 218 0.36 -6.12 -9.07
N THR A 219 -0.97 -6.01 -8.96
CA THR A 219 -1.81 -5.33 -9.96
C THR A 219 -1.48 -3.83 -10.08
N GLN A 220 -1.12 -3.16 -8.99
CA GLN A 220 -0.59 -1.79 -9.05
C GLN A 220 0.73 -1.71 -9.84
N ILE A 221 1.66 -2.65 -9.61
CA ILE A 221 2.96 -2.66 -10.30
C ILE A 221 2.78 -2.79 -11.82
N ILE A 222 1.88 -3.66 -12.26
CA ILE A 222 1.65 -3.94 -13.68
C ILE A 222 0.61 -3.05 -14.35
N TRP A 223 0.14 -2.01 -13.68
CA TRP A 223 -0.91 -1.15 -14.22
C TRP A 223 -0.42 -0.36 -15.44
N GLU A 224 -1.11 -0.50 -16.58
CA GLU A 224 -0.70 0.02 -17.90
C GLU A 224 -0.48 1.54 -17.86
N SER A 225 -1.43 2.29 -17.28
CA SER A 225 -1.36 3.75 -17.24
C SER A 225 -0.32 4.28 -16.25
N THR A 226 0.18 3.46 -15.31
CA THR A 226 1.22 3.87 -14.35
C THR A 226 2.56 3.96 -15.07
N THR A 227 3.25 5.10 -14.94
CA THR A 227 4.52 5.36 -15.67
C THR A 227 5.69 5.70 -14.76
N LYS A 228 5.41 6.08 -13.52
CA LYS A 228 6.39 6.53 -12.54
C LYS A 228 6.22 5.81 -11.23
N VAL A 229 7.34 5.59 -10.54
CA VAL A 229 7.36 5.05 -9.19
C VAL A 229 8.44 5.74 -8.35
N GLY A 230 8.17 5.93 -7.07
CA GLY A 230 9.17 6.31 -6.08
C GLY A 230 8.96 5.51 -4.80
N LEU A 231 10.05 5.09 -4.15
CA LEU A 231 10.00 4.30 -2.93
C LEU A 231 10.72 5.01 -1.78
N GLY A 232 10.17 4.88 -0.58
CA GLY A 232 10.75 5.37 0.67
C GLY A 232 10.72 4.29 1.76
N VAL A 233 11.72 4.34 2.64
CA VAL A 233 11.83 3.44 3.80
C VAL A 233 12.11 4.22 5.07
N ALA A 234 11.44 3.84 6.16
CA ALA A 234 11.72 4.37 7.50
C ALA A 234 11.81 3.24 8.53
N SER A 235 12.72 3.38 9.48
CA SER A 235 12.84 2.45 10.61
C SER A 235 12.00 2.93 11.80
N ASP A 236 11.42 1.99 12.53
CA ASP A 236 10.77 2.25 13.83
C ASP A 236 11.75 2.45 14.99
N GLY A 237 13.07 2.32 14.74
CA GLY A 237 14.13 2.41 15.75
C GLY A 237 14.30 1.15 16.62
N ALA A 238 13.50 0.11 16.40
CA ALA A 238 13.51 -1.16 17.14
C ALA A 238 13.76 -2.38 16.23
N GLY A 239 14.23 -2.14 15.00
CA GLY A 239 14.54 -3.17 14.00
C GLY A 239 13.41 -3.46 13.02
N GLY A 240 12.29 -2.74 13.09
CA GLY A 240 11.24 -2.73 12.08
C GLY A 240 11.52 -1.69 10.98
N TYR A 241 11.11 -2.02 9.75
CA TYR A 241 11.22 -1.14 8.59
C TYR A 241 9.88 -1.10 7.86
N TYR A 242 9.37 0.11 7.63
CA TYR A 242 8.22 0.40 6.80
C TYR A 242 8.71 0.83 5.43
N VAL A 243 8.26 0.16 4.38
CA VAL A 243 8.57 0.49 2.99
C VAL A 243 7.27 0.91 2.32
N VAL A 244 7.32 2.04 1.62
CA VAL A 244 6.19 2.60 0.86
C VAL A 244 6.64 2.78 -0.58
N ALA A 245 5.80 2.42 -1.53
CA ALA A 245 5.93 2.81 -2.93
C ALA A 245 4.77 3.74 -3.31
N ARG A 246 5.08 4.78 -4.08
CA ARG A 246 4.11 5.69 -4.71
C ARG A 246 4.14 5.52 -6.21
N TYR A 247 2.96 5.51 -6.83
CA TYR A 247 2.79 5.28 -8.27
C TYR A 247 2.00 6.42 -8.91
N SER A 248 2.43 6.86 -10.09
CA SER A 248 1.73 7.90 -10.84
C SER A 248 1.65 7.59 -12.34
N PRO A 249 0.47 7.79 -12.97
CA PRO A 249 -0.87 7.82 -12.36
C PRO A 249 -1.15 6.63 -11.42
N GLU A 250 -2.15 6.75 -10.55
CA GLU A 250 -2.59 5.64 -9.70
C GLU A 250 -3.15 4.47 -10.52
N GLY A 251 -2.97 3.25 -10.01
CA GLY A 251 -3.58 2.05 -10.57
C GLY A 251 -4.76 1.57 -9.73
N ASN A 252 -5.12 0.30 -9.90
CA ASN A 252 -6.17 -0.37 -9.14
C ASN A 252 -7.54 0.33 -9.18
N VAL A 253 -7.87 0.90 -10.33
CA VAL A 253 -9.17 1.55 -10.55
C VAL A 253 -10.28 0.49 -10.55
N ILE A 254 -11.30 0.70 -9.72
CA ILE A 254 -12.42 -0.23 -9.56
C ILE A 254 -13.17 -0.39 -10.89
N GLY A 255 -13.32 -1.65 -11.31
CA GLY A 255 -14.01 -2.06 -12.54
C GLY A 255 -13.09 -2.19 -13.75
N GLU A 256 -11.81 -1.85 -13.63
CA GLU A 256 -10.82 -1.94 -14.71
C GLU A 256 -9.86 -3.12 -14.51
N THR A 257 -9.19 -3.54 -15.57
CA THR A 257 -8.08 -4.51 -15.52
C THR A 257 -6.74 -3.77 -15.62
N PRO A 258 -5.66 -4.26 -15.00
CA PRO A 258 -4.36 -3.62 -15.02
C PRO A 258 -3.75 -3.47 -16.41
N THR A 259 -4.00 -4.43 -17.30
CA THR A 259 -3.50 -4.41 -18.67
C THR A 259 -4.66 -4.58 -19.64
N THR A 260 -4.53 -4.02 -20.83
CA THR A 260 -5.43 -4.32 -21.95
C THR A 260 -4.99 -5.61 -22.65
N ALA A 261 -5.93 -6.54 -22.85
CA ALA A 261 -5.69 -7.84 -23.49
C ALA A 261 -5.59 -7.78 -25.02
#